data_AF-A0A644XSP8-F1
#
_entry.id   AF-A0A644XSP8-F1
#
_cell.length_a   1.000
_cell.length_b   1.000
_cell.length_c   1.000
_cell.angle_alpha   90.00
_cell.angle_beta   90.00
_cell.angle_gamma   90.00
#
_symmetry.space_group_name_H-M   'P 1'
#
loop_
_entity.id
_entity.type
_entity.pdbx_description
1 polymer ?
#
loop_
_entity_poly.entity_id
_entity_poly.type
_entity_poly.pdbx_seq_one_letter_code
_entity_poly.pdbx_strand_id
1 'polypeptide(L)'
;MNSKYHIIIEDKTYTGQHHEQIAKYKQALMDAGKSNIITVYNKIVEQDHLENADINFTRKDMLAIFDKYVGATKNDIFIDYHERLKSIDDEVDSYKHIPVSQYSGLAYGGFFRHLKEENIISEKKLTGWGYVPNKSGGFFGHWWHYLSEQELTNCNLLDYGISELYLQIENNKIAVKIQNPDRKNVSSIKHALYNHISSEEGEFIGMRYQPGRFITIGLLAYDENNYKHKISIMEKILDDIGGGHFKYKP
;
A
#
# COMPACT_ATOMS: atom_id res chain seq x y z
N MET A 1 -13.58 34.34 -22.86
CA MET A 1 -12.67 33.34 -22.28
C MET A 1 -13.31 31.94 -22.10
N ASN A 2 -14.64 31.78 -22.12
CA ASN A 2 -15.31 30.51 -21.78
C ASN A 2 -15.70 29.62 -22.97
N SER A 3 -14.74 29.07 -23.70
CA SER A 3 -14.99 27.96 -24.66
C SER A 3 -13.77 27.12 -25.03
N LYS A 4 -12.60 27.37 -24.42
CA LYS A 4 -11.35 26.73 -24.86
C LYS A 4 -11.15 25.32 -24.33
N TYR A 5 -11.61 25.03 -23.11
CA TYR A 5 -11.35 23.76 -22.42
C TYR A 5 -12.64 23.15 -21.88
N HIS A 6 -12.71 21.83 -21.90
CA HIS A 6 -13.70 21.04 -21.17
C HIS A 6 -13.01 20.37 -19.99
N ILE A 7 -13.45 20.64 -18.77
CA ILE A 7 -12.80 20.12 -17.56
C ILE A 7 -13.71 19.06 -16.95
N ILE A 8 -13.16 17.87 -16.75
CA ILE A 8 -13.78 16.81 -15.93
C ILE A 8 -13.07 16.84 -14.58
N ILE A 9 -13.83 16.97 -13.50
CA ILE A 9 -13.32 16.87 -12.13
C ILE A 9 -13.97 15.66 -11.50
N GLU A 10 -13.15 14.67 -11.15
CA GLU A 10 -13.56 13.55 -10.32
C GLU A 10 -13.06 13.81 -8.89
N ASP A 11 -13.98 14.01 -7.95
CA ASP A 11 -13.66 14.18 -6.55
C ASP A 11 -13.85 12.88 -5.78
N LYS A 12 -12.84 12.50 -5.00
CA LYS A 12 -12.91 11.36 -4.09
C LYS A 12 -12.42 11.79 -2.72
N THR A 13 -13.19 11.42 -1.69
CA THR A 13 -12.78 11.61 -0.30
C THR A 13 -11.97 10.40 0.17
N TYR A 14 -12.63 9.38 0.71
CA TYR A 14 -11.98 8.21 1.30
C TYR A 14 -11.91 6.99 0.38
N THR A 15 -12.77 6.91 -0.62
CA THR A 15 -12.82 5.77 -1.55
C THR A 15 -11.84 5.93 -2.70
N GLY A 16 -11.27 4.83 -3.19
CA GLY A 16 -10.49 4.84 -4.43
C GLY A 16 -11.37 5.09 -5.67
N GLN A 17 -10.73 5.23 -6.83
CA GLN A 17 -11.46 5.24 -8.09
C GLN A 17 -12.03 3.85 -8.36
N HIS A 18 -13.33 3.78 -8.64
CA HIS A 18 -13.97 2.57 -9.14
C HIS A 18 -14.31 2.76 -10.62
N HIS A 19 -14.07 1.73 -11.44
CA HIS A 19 -14.60 1.59 -12.80
C HIS A 19 -14.12 2.60 -13.86
N GLU A 20 -12.88 3.12 -13.78
CA GLU A 20 -12.27 3.98 -14.81
C GLU A 20 -13.16 5.20 -15.18
N GLN A 21 -13.86 5.77 -14.19
CA GLN A 21 -14.83 6.85 -14.39
C GLN A 21 -14.30 8.02 -15.22
N ILE A 22 -13.08 8.50 -14.93
CA ILE A 22 -12.42 9.57 -15.69
C ILE A 22 -12.29 9.20 -17.18
N ALA A 23 -11.84 7.98 -17.48
CA ALA A 23 -11.67 7.53 -18.86
C ALA A 23 -13.02 7.46 -19.59
N LYS A 24 -14.06 6.97 -18.91
CA LYS A 24 -15.43 6.92 -19.45
C LYS A 24 -16.00 8.30 -19.74
N TYR A 25 -15.84 9.25 -18.82
CA TYR A 25 -16.31 10.62 -19.01
C TYR A 25 -15.52 11.33 -20.12
N LYS A 26 -14.21 11.12 -20.19
CA LYS A 26 -13.37 11.64 -21.28
C LYS A 26 -13.83 11.11 -22.63
N GLN A 27 -14.08 9.80 -22.73
CA GLN A 27 -14.57 9.17 -23.96
C GLN A 27 -15.95 9.72 -24.37
N ALA A 28 -16.90 9.84 -23.43
CA ALA A 28 -18.22 10.38 -23.73
C ALA A 28 -18.18 11.82 -24.27
N LEU A 29 -17.27 12.65 -23.77
CA LEU A 29 -17.06 14.01 -24.31
C LEU A 29 -16.43 13.96 -25.72
N MET A 30 -15.47 13.08 -25.96
CA MET A 30 -14.87 12.89 -27.29
C MET A 30 -15.93 12.45 -28.31
N ASP A 31 -16.79 11.51 -27.95
CA ASP A 31 -17.88 11.01 -28.80
C ASP A 31 -18.91 12.12 -29.10
N ALA A 32 -19.11 13.06 -28.19
CA ALA A 32 -19.93 14.26 -28.38
C ALA A 32 -19.23 15.38 -29.17
N GLY A 33 -18.08 15.10 -29.79
CA GLY A 33 -17.31 16.04 -30.61
C GLY A 33 -16.60 17.13 -29.81
N LYS A 34 -16.36 16.92 -28.51
CA LYS A 34 -15.64 17.85 -27.65
C LYS A 34 -14.12 17.62 -27.76
N SER A 35 -13.36 18.71 -27.78
CA SER A 35 -11.89 18.70 -27.81
C SER A 35 -11.31 19.54 -26.67
N ASN A 36 -9.99 19.52 -26.44
CA ASN A 36 -9.35 20.22 -25.33
C ASN A 36 -9.90 19.80 -23.95
N ILE A 37 -10.05 18.49 -23.75
CA ILE A 37 -10.54 17.93 -22.49
C ILE A 37 -9.37 17.80 -21.51
N ILE A 38 -9.53 18.37 -20.32
CA ILE A 38 -8.61 18.25 -19.18
C ILE A 38 -9.33 17.44 -18.11
N THR A 39 -8.67 16.39 -17.63
CA THR A 39 -9.15 15.55 -16.53
C THR A 39 -8.40 15.88 -15.26
N VAL A 40 -9.15 16.16 -14.20
CA VAL A 40 -8.63 16.47 -12.87
C VAL A 40 -9.15 15.40 -11.92
N TYR A 41 -8.24 14.69 -11.27
CA TYR A 41 -8.58 13.82 -10.15
C TYR A 41 -8.24 14.53 -8.84
N ASN A 42 -9.23 14.69 -7.98
CA ASN A 42 -9.11 15.43 -6.75
C ASN A 42 -9.25 14.49 -5.54
N LYS A 43 -8.21 14.46 -4.69
CA LYS A 43 -8.14 13.54 -3.55
C LYS A 43 -7.62 14.23 -2.29
N ILE A 44 -8.36 14.04 -1.19
CA ILE A 44 -8.01 14.65 0.12
C ILE A 44 -7.24 13.73 1.06
N VAL A 45 -7.04 12.46 0.70
CA VAL A 45 -6.30 11.47 1.51
C VAL A 45 -5.22 10.80 0.67
N GLU A 46 -4.29 10.14 1.34
CA GLU A 46 -3.18 9.48 0.67
C GLU A 46 -3.60 8.26 -0.14
N GLN A 47 -2.88 8.02 -1.23
CA GLN A 47 -3.06 6.87 -2.11
C GLN A 47 -1.70 6.25 -2.44
N ASP A 48 -1.75 4.98 -2.82
CA ASP A 48 -0.60 4.20 -3.25
C ASP A 48 -0.01 4.65 -4.59
N HIS A 49 -0.88 5.06 -5.50
CA HIS A 49 -0.53 5.55 -6.81
C HIS A 49 -1.37 6.77 -7.17
N LEU A 50 -0.84 7.58 -8.09
CA LEU A 50 -1.61 8.62 -8.75
C LEU A 50 -2.65 7.97 -9.67
N GLU A 51 -3.78 8.64 -9.87
CA GLU A 51 -4.76 8.18 -10.86
C GLU A 51 -4.35 8.63 -12.26
N ASN A 52 -4.86 7.91 -13.26
CA ASN A 52 -4.66 8.25 -14.67
C ASN A 52 -5.54 9.46 -15.07
N ALA A 53 -5.09 10.65 -14.67
CA ALA A 53 -5.68 11.95 -14.96
C ALA A 53 -4.61 12.92 -15.47
N ASP A 54 -5.02 13.93 -16.25
CA ASP A 54 -4.10 14.96 -16.74
C ASP A 54 -3.53 15.79 -15.56
N ILE A 55 -4.32 15.96 -14.49
CA ILE A 55 -3.92 16.63 -13.25
C ILE A 55 -4.40 15.80 -12.04
N ASN A 56 -3.48 15.42 -11.17
CA ASN A 56 -3.82 14.92 -9.83
C ASN A 56 -3.68 16.08 -8.83
N PHE A 57 -4.80 16.47 -8.22
CA PHE A 57 -4.88 17.60 -7.30
C PHE A 57 -5.04 17.08 -5.87
N THR A 58 -4.04 17.35 -5.04
CA THR A 58 -3.94 16.78 -3.69
C THR A 58 -4.47 17.73 -2.63
N ARG A 59 -4.65 17.20 -1.42
CA ARG A 59 -4.92 18.01 -0.22
C ARG A 59 -3.88 19.10 0.01
N LYS A 60 -2.60 18.84 -0.24
CA LYS A 60 -1.53 19.84 -0.09
C LYS A 60 -1.71 20.99 -1.08
N ASP A 61 -2.10 20.69 -2.31
CA ASP A 61 -2.40 21.71 -3.32
C ASP A 61 -3.62 22.55 -2.93
N MET A 62 -4.67 21.92 -2.40
CA MET A 62 -5.84 22.63 -1.85
C MET A 62 -5.46 23.59 -0.74
N LEU A 63 -4.73 23.11 0.27
CA LEU A 63 -4.30 23.93 1.41
C LEU A 63 -3.44 25.11 0.95
N ALA A 64 -2.50 24.88 0.04
CA ALA A 64 -1.66 25.94 -0.53
C ALA A 64 -2.46 27.05 -1.25
N ILE A 65 -3.61 26.72 -1.82
CA ILE A 65 -4.53 27.73 -2.37
C ILE A 65 -5.35 28.37 -1.26
N PHE A 66 -5.96 27.58 -0.39
CA PHE A 66 -6.93 28.07 0.60
C PHE A 66 -6.29 28.95 1.68
N ASP A 67 -5.05 28.66 2.07
CA ASP A 67 -4.29 29.47 3.04
C ASP A 67 -4.15 30.94 2.60
N LYS A 68 -4.22 31.23 1.29
CA LYS A 68 -4.16 32.61 0.76
C LYS A 68 -5.43 33.41 1.03
N TYR A 69 -6.55 32.75 1.28
CA TYR A 69 -7.88 33.37 1.33
C TYR A 69 -8.60 33.20 2.66
N VAL A 70 -8.26 32.17 3.45
CA VAL A 70 -8.98 31.83 4.69
C VAL A 70 -9.03 33.00 5.68
N GLY A 71 -7.96 33.80 5.79
CA GLY A 71 -7.92 34.97 6.68
C GLY A 71 -8.68 36.20 6.18
N ALA A 72 -9.11 36.21 4.91
CA ALA A 72 -9.80 37.35 4.29
C ALA A 72 -11.31 37.12 4.10
N THR A 73 -11.78 35.89 4.30
CA THR A 73 -13.19 35.51 4.13
C THR A 73 -13.90 35.38 5.49
N LYS A 74 -15.22 35.55 5.48
CA LYS A 74 -16.11 35.23 6.62
C LYS A 74 -17.10 34.11 6.28
N ASN A 75 -16.80 33.34 5.23
CA ASN A 75 -17.67 32.25 4.79
C ASN A 75 -17.39 31.02 5.66
N ASP A 76 -18.34 30.67 6.53
CA ASP A 76 -18.20 29.56 7.47
C ASP A 76 -17.94 28.22 6.77
N ILE A 77 -18.61 27.94 5.64
CA ILE A 77 -18.39 26.70 4.87
C ILE A 77 -16.94 26.59 4.37
N PHE A 78 -16.36 27.71 3.93
CA PHE A 78 -14.98 27.73 3.47
C PHE A 78 -14.00 27.49 4.63
N ILE A 79 -14.25 28.14 5.77
CA ILE A 79 -13.41 28.03 6.97
C ILE A 79 -13.48 26.60 7.51
N ASP A 80 -14.67 26.04 7.70
CA ASP A 80 -14.88 24.68 8.18
C ASP A 80 -14.20 23.64 7.29
N TYR A 81 -14.31 23.79 5.97
CA TYR A 81 -13.67 22.86 5.04
C TYR A 81 -12.14 22.97 5.07
N HIS A 82 -11.59 24.18 5.20
CA HIS A 82 -10.14 24.39 5.37
C HIS A 82 -9.62 23.75 6.67
N GLU A 83 -10.30 23.98 7.80
CA GLU A 83 -9.98 23.35 9.09
C GLU A 83 -10.04 21.82 8.98
N ARG A 84 -11.05 21.30 8.26
CA ARG A 84 -11.17 19.86 8.00
C ARG A 84 -9.96 19.31 7.24
N LEU A 85 -9.48 19.99 6.20
CA LEU A 85 -8.30 19.57 5.43
C LEU A 85 -7.02 19.63 6.26
N LYS A 86 -6.87 20.62 7.15
CA LYS A 86 -5.76 20.70 8.09
C LYS A 86 -5.78 19.56 9.09
N SER A 87 -6.95 19.25 9.66
CA SER A 87 -7.12 18.10 10.55
C SER A 87 -6.73 16.76 9.89
N ILE A 88 -7.00 16.59 8.58
CA ILE A 88 -6.50 15.41 7.86
C ILE A 88 -4.97 15.43 7.75
N ASP A 89 -4.34 16.60 7.60
CA ASP A 89 -2.87 16.70 7.53
C ASP A 89 -2.24 16.28 8.84
N ASP A 90 -2.76 16.83 9.93
CA ASP A 90 -2.28 16.54 11.27
C ASP A 90 -2.44 15.05 11.58
N GLU A 91 -3.55 14.42 11.15
CA GLU A 91 -3.78 12.99 11.35
C GLU A 91 -2.87 12.13 10.44
N VAL A 92 -2.64 12.54 9.19
CA VAL A 92 -1.69 11.88 8.28
C VAL A 92 -0.28 11.94 8.85
N ASP A 93 0.12 13.05 9.47
CA ASP A 93 1.46 13.20 10.06
C ASP A 93 1.58 12.65 11.48
N SER A 94 0.47 12.28 12.12
CA SER A 94 0.46 11.77 13.49
C SER A 94 1.32 10.51 13.70
N TYR A 95 1.59 9.72 12.64
CA TYR A 95 2.48 8.55 12.70
C TYR A 95 3.88 8.90 13.23
N LYS A 96 4.31 10.15 13.07
CA LYS A 96 5.61 10.63 13.54
C LYS A 96 5.68 10.74 15.08
N HIS A 97 4.55 10.73 15.77
CA HIS A 97 4.44 11.14 17.17
C HIS A 97 3.64 10.19 18.06
N ILE A 98 2.93 9.22 17.49
CA ILE A 98 2.17 8.22 18.24
C ILE A 98 2.73 6.82 17.96
N PRO A 99 2.53 5.83 18.86
CA PRO A 99 2.98 4.46 18.59
C PRO A 99 2.15 3.80 17.49
N VAL A 100 2.73 2.85 16.75
CA VAL A 100 2.09 2.15 15.62
C VAL A 100 0.74 1.51 16.01
N SER A 101 0.61 1.06 17.25
CA SER A 101 -0.65 0.49 17.77
C SER A 101 -1.82 1.48 17.84
N GLN A 102 -1.55 2.77 17.73
CA GLN A 102 -2.54 3.86 17.77
C GLN A 102 -2.77 4.50 16.39
N TYR A 103 -2.13 4.01 15.33
CA TYR A 103 -2.30 4.58 14.00
C TYR A 103 -3.75 4.45 13.53
N SER A 104 -4.33 5.57 13.13
CA SER A 104 -5.53 5.60 12.32
C SER A 104 -5.24 5.20 10.88
N GLY A 105 -6.27 5.06 10.05
CA GLY A 105 -6.08 4.81 8.62
C GLY A 105 -5.34 5.93 7.90
N LEU A 106 -5.52 7.17 8.34
CA LEU A 106 -4.79 8.32 7.80
C LEU A 106 -3.32 8.29 8.24
N ALA A 107 -3.05 7.94 9.50
CA ALA A 107 -1.69 7.75 10.00
C ALA A 107 -0.95 6.63 9.24
N TYR A 108 -1.62 5.50 8.96
CA TYR A 108 -1.05 4.45 8.10
C TYR A 108 -0.73 4.96 6.69
N GLY A 109 -1.61 5.78 6.10
CA GLY A 109 -1.34 6.39 4.80
C GLY A 109 -0.12 7.31 4.80
N GLY A 110 0.07 8.09 5.86
CA GLY A 110 1.29 8.87 6.08
C GLY A 110 2.54 7.99 6.24
N PHE A 111 2.44 6.95 7.08
CA PHE A 111 3.54 6.02 7.32
C PHE A 111 3.96 5.27 6.05
N PHE A 112 3.01 4.77 5.26
CA PHE A 112 3.31 4.06 4.01
C PHE A 112 3.92 4.97 2.95
N ARG A 113 3.43 6.21 2.82
CA ARG A 113 4.10 7.19 1.97
C ARG A 113 5.54 7.43 2.41
N HIS A 114 5.76 7.58 3.72
CA HIS A 114 7.10 7.73 4.30
C HIS A 114 8.02 6.56 3.97
N LEU A 115 7.55 5.31 4.07
CA LEU A 115 8.35 4.13 3.71
C LEU A 115 8.85 4.20 2.26
N LYS A 116 7.98 4.66 1.34
CA LYS A 116 8.26 4.82 -0.08
C LYS A 116 9.19 6.00 -0.38
N GLU A 117 8.85 7.20 0.09
CA GLU A 117 9.61 8.43 -0.19
C GLU A 117 11.03 8.37 0.38
N GLU A 118 11.22 7.74 1.54
CA GLU A 118 12.52 7.57 2.18
C GLU A 118 13.28 6.31 1.71
N ASN A 119 12.78 5.60 0.69
CA ASN A 119 13.36 4.36 0.15
C ASN A 119 13.64 3.29 1.23
N ILE A 120 12.79 3.20 2.25
CA ILE A 120 12.88 2.18 3.29
C ILE A 120 12.37 0.83 2.77
N ILE A 121 11.41 0.87 1.86
CA ILE A 121 10.96 -0.28 1.07
C ILE A 121 11.30 -0.04 -0.40
N SER A 122 11.68 -1.11 -1.10
CA SER A 122 12.05 -1.04 -2.51
C SER A 122 10.83 -1.10 -3.44
N GLU A 123 10.70 -0.12 -4.34
CA GLU A 123 9.70 -0.12 -5.43
C GLU A 123 10.19 -0.82 -6.72
N LYS A 124 11.34 -1.52 -6.69
CA LYS A 124 11.87 -2.20 -7.89
C LYS A 124 10.95 -3.29 -8.44
N LYS A 125 9.97 -3.73 -7.66
CA LYS A 125 9.02 -4.79 -7.98
C LYS A 125 7.59 -4.31 -7.65
N LEU A 126 6.59 -5.18 -7.82
CA LEU A 126 5.21 -4.86 -7.48
C LEU A 126 5.11 -4.42 -6.02
N THR A 127 4.45 -3.28 -5.79
CA THR A 127 4.20 -2.71 -4.47
C THR A 127 2.77 -2.20 -4.43
N GLY A 128 2.17 -2.20 -3.23
CA GLY A 128 0.96 -1.41 -3.02
C GLY A 128 0.55 -1.34 -1.56
N TRP A 129 -0.42 -0.48 -1.23
CA TRP A 129 -0.98 -0.40 0.12
C TRP A 129 -2.46 -0.07 0.14
N GLY A 130 -3.12 -0.44 1.24
CA GLY A 130 -4.54 -0.21 1.44
C GLY A 130 -5.12 -0.97 2.64
N TYR A 131 -6.40 -0.73 2.91
CA TYR A 131 -7.11 -1.43 3.97
C TYR A 131 -7.67 -2.77 3.48
N VAL A 132 -7.42 -3.84 4.24
CA VAL A 132 -7.90 -5.19 3.95
C VAL A 132 -9.02 -5.55 4.93
N PRO A 133 -10.30 -5.59 4.50
CA PRO A 133 -11.39 -5.96 5.37
C PRO A 133 -11.34 -7.45 5.73
N ASN A 134 -11.65 -7.78 6.98
CA ASN A 134 -11.87 -9.15 7.44
C ASN A 134 -12.96 -9.19 8.51
N LYS A 135 -13.37 -10.39 8.93
CA LYS A 135 -14.46 -10.58 9.93
C LYS A 135 -14.19 -9.94 11.30
N SER A 136 -12.95 -9.58 11.59
CA SER A 136 -12.51 -9.01 12.87
C SER A 136 -12.18 -7.50 12.76
N GLY A 137 -12.58 -6.84 11.67
CA GLY A 137 -12.33 -5.40 11.49
C GLY A 137 -11.06 -5.05 10.69
N GLY A 138 -10.51 -6.01 9.95
CA GLY A 138 -9.48 -5.74 8.94
C GLY A 138 -8.10 -5.35 9.47
N PHE A 139 -7.22 -4.91 8.57
CA PHE A 139 -5.92 -4.31 8.88
C PHE A 139 -5.47 -3.37 7.75
N PHE A 140 -4.56 -2.45 8.04
CA PHE A 140 -3.85 -1.68 7.04
C PHE A 140 -2.66 -2.48 6.52
N GLY A 141 -2.64 -2.69 5.22
CA GLY A 141 -1.70 -3.53 4.50
C GLY A 141 -0.79 -2.73 3.60
N HIS A 142 0.47 -3.14 3.54
CA HIS A 142 1.41 -2.72 2.49
C HIS A 142 2.13 -3.96 1.98
N TRP A 143 2.05 -4.25 0.70
CA TRP A 143 2.67 -5.39 0.04
C TRP A 143 3.92 -4.92 -0.71
N TRP A 144 5.05 -5.59 -0.54
CA TRP A 144 6.28 -5.27 -1.26
C TRP A 144 7.24 -6.48 -1.30
N HIS A 145 8.39 -6.28 -1.95
CA HIS A 145 9.49 -7.26 -1.97
C HIS A 145 9.06 -8.66 -2.46
N TYR A 146 8.39 -8.71 -3.61
CA TYR A 146 8.02 -9.98 -4.24
C TYR A 146 9.26 -10.69 -4.78
N LEU A 147 9.37 -12.00 -4.64
CA LEU A 147 10.33 -12.76 -5.43
C LEU A 147 9.85 -12.87 -6.87
N SER A 148 10.78 -12.69 -7.80
CA SER A 148 10.61 -12.93 -9.23
C SER A 148 10.49 -14.42 -9.52
N GLU A 149 10.01 -14.76 -10.72
CA GLU A 149 9.92 -16.15 -11.18
C GLU A 149 11.27 -16.87 -11.14
N GLN A 150 12.36 -16.17 -11.49
CA GLN A 150 13.71 -16.73 -11.43
C GLN A 150 14.16 -17.00 -9.98
N GLU A 151 13.88 -16.09 -9.05
CA GLU A 151 14.19 -16.27 -7.62
C GLU A 151 13.36 -17.42 -7.01
N LEU A 152 12.08 -17.55 -7.38
CA LEU A 152 11.23 -18.68 -6.99
C LEU A 152 11.73 -20.01 -7.56
N THR A 153 12.29 -20.01 -8.77
CA THR A 153 12.93 -21.18 -9.39
C THR A 153 14.21 -21.56 -8.63
N ASN A 154 15.03 -20.58 -8.25
CA ASN A 154 16.29 -20.82 -7.53
C ASN A 154 16.10 -21.56 -6.19
N CYS A 155 14.97 -21.32 -5.51
CA CYS A 155 14.59 -21.96 -4.25
C CYS A 155 13.64 -23.16 -4.40
N ASN A 156 13.42 -23.63 -5.63
CA ASN A 156 12.50 -24.70 -6.04
C ASN A 156 11.01 -24.43 -5.77
N LEU A 157 10.60 -23.25 -5.28
CA LEU A 157 9.21 -23.02 -4.87
C LEU A 157 8.24 -23.00 -6.07
N LEU A 158 8.71 -22.52 -7.23
CA LEU A 158 7.89 -22.48 -8.45
C LEU A 158 7.46 -23.89 -8.90
N ASP A 159 8.35 -24.88 -8.78
CA ASP A 159 8.10 -26.28 -9.14
C ASP A 159 6.98 -26.93 -8.30
N TYR A 160 6.71 -26.38 -7.11
CA TYR A 160 5.64 -26.82 -6.22
C TYR A 160 4.44 -25.86 -6.21
N GLY A 161 4.30 -25.06 -7.28
CA GLY A 161 3.13 -24.23 -7.54
C GLY A 161 3.08 -22.91 -6.76
N ILE A 162 4.15 -22.50 -6.07
CA ILE A 162 4.19 -21.17 -5.44
C ILE A 162 4.40 -20.13 -6.54
N SER A 163 3.40 -19.29 -6.79
CA SER A 163 3.49 -18.24 -7.82
C SER A 163 4.05 -16.93 -7.28
N GLU A 164 3.97 -16.71 -5.96
CA GLU A 164 4.44 -15.49 -5.30
C GLU A 164 4.95 -15.82 -3.89
N LEU A 165 6.05 -15.18 -3.49
CA LEU A 165 6.54 -15.09 -2.12
C LEU A 165 6.91 -13.62 -1.88
N TYR A 166 6.37 -12.98 -0.84
CA TYR A 166 6.52 -11.53 -0.62
C TYR A 166 6.36 -11.13 0.85
N LEU A 167 6.69 -9.87 1.15
CA LEU A 167 6.47 -9.23 2.45
C LEU A 167 5.20 -8.39 2.47
N GLN A 168 4.55 -8.39 3.62
CA GLN A 168 3.35 -7.60 3.83
C GLN A 168 3.27 -7.03 5.23
N ILE A 169 3.06 -5.73 5.38
CA ILE A 169 2.72 -5.12 6.67
C ILE A 169 1.26 -5.49 6.98
N GLU A 170 1.00 -5.94 8.20
CA GLU A 170 -0.34 -6.15 8.75
C GLU A 170 -0.42 -5.39 10.09
N ASN A 171 -0.83 -4.13 10.03
CA ASN A 171 -0.74 -3.19 11.16
C ASN A 171 0.70 -3.08 11.71
N ASN A 172 0.96 -3.60 12.93
CA ASN A 172 2.26 -3.54 13.59
C ASN A 172 3.12 -4.82 13.39
N LYS A 173 2.92 -5.53 12.28
CA LYS A 173 3.61 -6.79 11.98
C LYS A 173 4.04 -6.83 10.52
N ILE A 174 5.15 -7.50 10.26
CA ILE A 174 5.61 -7.87 8.92
C ILE A 174 5.30 -9.36 8.73
N ALA A 175 4.48 -9.68 7.73
CA ALA A 175 4.08 -11.02 7.36
C ALA A 175 4.89 -11.50 6.16
N VAL A 176 5.26 -12.79 6.16
CA VAL A 176 5.74 -13.49 4.96
C VAL A 176 4.57 -14.25 4.35
N LYS A 177 4.31 -14.00 3.07
CA LYS A 177 3.13 -14.50 2.35
C LYS A 177 3.53 -15.33 1.14
N ILE A 178 2.74 -16.38 0.87
CA ILE A 178 2.81 -17.14 -0.39
C ILE A 178 1.46 -17.15 -1.10
N GLN A 179 1.46 -17.25 -2.44
CA GLN A 179 0.26 -17.39 -3.28
C GLN A 179 0.23 -18.70 -4.09
N ASN A 180 -0.98 -19.21 -4.33
CA ASN A 180 -1.33 -20.33 -5.22
C ASN A 180 -0.70 -21.69 -4.91
N PRO A 181 -0.44 -22.03 -3.65
CA PRO A 181 0.42 -23.16 -3.38
C PRO A 181 -0.27 -24.50 -3.69
N ASP A 182 0.48 -25.47 -4.24
CA ASP A 182 -0.04 -26.83 -4.44
C ASP A 182 -0.48 -27.40 -3.09
N ARG A 183 -1.77 -27.72 -2.99
CA ARG A 183 -2.41 -28.17 -1.75
C ARG A 183 -1.75 -29.40 -1.16
N LYS A 184 -1.06 -30.22 -1.96
CA LYS A 184 -0.33 -31.41 -1.47
C LYS A 184 0.87 -31.05 -0.61
N ASN A 185 1.63 -30.01 -0.98
CA ASN A 185 2.93 -29.69 -0.39
C ASN A 185 2.91 -28.39 0.45
N VAL A 186 1.80 -27.67 0.47
CA VAL A 186 1.63 -26.43 1.28
C VAL A 186 2.16 -26.54 2.70
N SER A 187 1.81 -27.62 3.40
CA SER A 187 2.12 -27.73 4.83
C SER A 187 3.61 -27.90 5.07
N SER A 188 4.28 -28.73 4.26
CA SER A 188 5.73 -28.96 4.32
C SER A 188 6.52 -27.74 3.84
N ILE A 189 6.08 -27.09 2.74
CA ILE A 189 6.68 -25.84 2.26
C ILE A 189 6.59 -24.76 3.35
N LYS A 190 5.41 -24.58 3.94
CA LYS A 190 5.22 -23.60 5.00
C LYS A 190 6.12 -23.89 6.20
N HIS A 191 6.23 -25.15 6.61
CA HIS A 191 7.10 -25.54 7.71
C HIS A 191 8.57 -25.29 7.40
N ALA A 192 9.03 -25.63 6.19
CA ALA A 192 10.41 -25.42 5.75
C ALA A 192 10.78 -23.93 5.71
N LEU A 193 9.92 -23.09 5.12
CA LEU A 193 10.11 -21.63 5.10
C LEU A 193 10.12 -21.05 6.51
N TYR A 194 9.17 -21.46 7.36
CA TYR A 194 9.14 -21.00 8.76
C TYR A 194 10.42 -21.36 9.50
N ASN A 195 10.89 -22.61 9.42
CA ASN A 195 12.11 -23.04 10.11
C ASN A 195 13.34 -22.26 9.63
N HIS A 196 13.44 -22.00 8.33
CA HIS A 196 14.53 -21.21 7.78
C HIS A 196 14.48 -19.76 8.28
N ILE A 197 13.35 -19.08 8.13
CA ILE A 197 13.19 -17.68 8.55
C ILE A 197 13.39 -17.53 10.07
N SER A 198 12.80 -18.41 10.88
CA SER A 198 12.95 -18.36 12.34
C SER A 198 14.35 -18.71 12.84
N SER A 199 15.16 -19.41 12.03
CA SER A 199 16.58 -19.62 12.34
C SER A 199 17.44 -18.38 12.14
N GLU A 200 16.99 -17.45 11.28
CA GLU A 200 17.66 -16.18 11.02
C GLU A 200 17.10 -15.02 11.85
N GLU A 201 15.80 -15.06 12.16
CA GLU A 201 15.10 -14.08 12.99
C GLU A 201 14.24 -14.81 14.04
N GLY A 202 14.78 -14.93 15.25
CA GLY A 202 14.19 -15.71 16.34
C GLY A 202 12.87 -15.14 16.89
N GLU A 203 12.56 -13.87 16.61
CA GLU A 203 11.26 -13.26 16.97
C GLU A 203 10.16 -13.57 15.94
N PHE A 204 10.47 -14.26 14.84
CA PHE A 204 9.50 -14.64 13.83
C PHE A 204 8.57 -15.75 14.32
N ILE A 205 7.27 -15.45 14.40
CA ILE A 205 6.27 -16.37 14.94
C ILE A 205 5.49 -17.03 13.80
N GLY A 206 5.48 -18.35 13.78
CA GLY A 206 4.75 -19.15 12.80
C GLY A 206 3.24 -19.03 13.00
N MET A 207 2.50 -18.91 11.89
CA MET A 207 1.04 -18.88 11.94
C MET A 207 0.44 -20.27 11.76
N ARG A 208 -0.77 -20.51 12.27
CA ARG A 208 -1.51 -21.74 11.93
C ARG A 208 -1.82 -21.77 10.43
N TYR A 209 -1.79 -22.96 9.82
CA TYR A 209 -2.26 -23.11 8.43
C TYR A 209 -3.76 -22.80 8.33
N GLN A 210 -4.11 -21.91 7.42
CA GLN A 210 -5.48 -21.65 6.99
C GLN A 210 -5.54 -21.83 5.47
N PRO A 211 -6.44 -22.66 4.95
CA PRO A 211 -6.57 -22.87 3.51
C PRO A 211 -7.08 -21.60 2.83
N GLY A 212 -6.42 -21.20 1.75
CA GLY A 212 -6.76 -20.01 1.00
C GLY A 212 -5.81 -19.79 -0.18
N ARG A 213 -6.13 -18.82 -1.04
CA ARG A 213 -5.25 -18.40 -2.14
C ARG A 213 -3.95 -17.79 -1.62
N PHE A 214 -4.02 -17.08 -0.50
CA PHE A 214 -2.89 -16.44 0.18
C PHE A 214 -2.67 -17.11 1.53
N ILE A 215 -1.44 -17.51 1.81
CA ILE A 215 -1.07 -18.14 3.08
C ILE A 215 -0.01 -17.28 3.77
N THR A 216 -0.23 -16.97 5.04
CA THR A 216 0.81 -16.43 5.92
C THR A 216 1.69 -17.56 6.46
N ILE A 217 3.00 -17.44 6.24
CA ILE A 217 4.01 -18.33 6.82
C ILE A 217 4.17 -18.01 8.31
N GLY A 218 4.44 -16.75 8.62
CA GLY A 218 4.61 -16.23 9.96
C GLY A 218 4.62 -14.69 9.98
N LEU A 219 4.80 -14.14 11.17
CA LEU A 219 4.74 -12.71 11.47
C LEU A 219 5.95 -12.30 12.32
N LEU A 220 6.49 -11.11 12.04
CA LEU A 220 7.48 -10.42 12.85
C LEU A 220 6.86 -9.13 13.40
N ALA A 221 6.84 -8.95 14.72
CA ALA A 221 6.34 -7.71 15.30
C ALA A 221 7.36 -6.57 15.11
N TYR A 222 6.86 -5.34 14.97
CA TYR A 222 7.68 -4.14 14.97
C TYR A 222 6.96 -2.99 15.69
N ASP A 223 7.71 -1.95 16.00
CA ASP A 223 7.23 -0.68 16.57
C ASP A 223 7.87 0.52 15.85
N GLU A 224 7.49 1.73 16.26
CA GLU A 224 7.97 3.00 15.72
C GLU A 224 9.49 3.20 15.82
N ASN A 225 10.18 2.46 16.68
CA ASN A 225 11.62 2.59 16.91
C ASN A 225 12.44 1.59 16.09
N ASN A 226 11.88 0.44 15.72
CA ASN A 226 12.62 -0.64 15.07
C ASN A 226 12.13 -1.02 13.66
N TYR A 227 11.03 -0.42 13.15
CA TYR A 227 10.43 -0.80 11.86
C TYR A 227 11.43 -0.85 10.70
N LYS A 228 12.34 0.14 10.58
CA LYS A 228 13.37 0.16 9.52
C LYS A 228 14.28 -1.06 9.57
N HIS A 229 14.72 -1.41 10.77
CA HIS A 229 15.60 -2.55 10.99
C HIS A 229 14.88 -3.87 10.71
N LYS A 230 13.65 -4.02 11.19
CA LYS A 230 12.82 -5.21 10.97
C LYS A 230 12.47 -5.40 9.48
N ILE A 231 12.15 -4.32 8.77
CA ILE A 231 11.97 -4.35 7.31
C ILE A 231 13.24 -4.84 6.62
N SER A 232 14.39 -4.21 6.92
CA SER A 232 15.67 -4.55 6.28
C SER A 232 16.10 -6.00 6.53
N ILE A 233 15.91 -6.54 7.74
CA ILE A 233 16.18 -7.95 8.04
C ILE A 233 15.30 -8.85 7.19
N MET A 234 14.00 -8.58 7.12
CA MET A 234 13.06 -9.43 6.39
C MET A 234 13.28 -9.40 4.88
N GLU A 235 13.64 -8.24 4.31
CA GLU A 235 14.05 -8.14 2.91
C GLU A 235 15.29 -8.99 2.65
N LYS A 236 16.31 -8.87 3.50
CA LYS A 236 17.54 -9.67 3.36
C LYS A 236 17.26 -11.18 3.41
N ILE A 237 16.41 -11.64 4.33
CA ILE A 237 16.04 -13.06 4.42
C ILE A 237 15.36 -13.53 3.14
N LEU A 238 14.47 -12.73 2.54
CA LEU A 238 13.83 -13.09 1.28
C LEU A 238 14.80 -13.05 0.09
N ASP A 239 15.72 -12.09 0.06
CA ASP A 239 16.81 -12.04 -0.92
C ASP A 239 17.69 -13.30 -0.81
N ASP A 240 18.05 -13.74 0.40
CA ASP A 240 18.83 -14.95 0.64
C ASP A 240 18.07 -16.22 0.16
N ILE A 241 16.76 -16.28 0.41
CA ILE A 241 15.89 -17.33 -0.14
C ILE A 241 15.91 -17.30 -1.67
N GLY A 242 15.66 -16.14 -2.29
CA GLY A 242 15.63 -15.96 -3.75
C GLY A 242 16.99 -16.19 -4.42
N GLY A 243 18.08 -15.96 -3.69
CA GLY A 243 19.45 -16.29 -4.08
C GLY A 243 19.76 -17.80 -4.07
N GLY A 244 18.85 -18.63 -3.57
CA GLY A 244 18.99 -20.08 -3.54
C GLY A 244 19.78 -20.62 -2.35
N HIS A 245 20.01 -19.80 -1.30
CA HIS A 245 20.56 -20.26 -0.02
C HIS A 245 19.56 -21.14 0.75
N PHE A 246 18.28 -20.97 0.45
CA PHE A 246 17.21 -21.91 0.77
C PHE A 246 16.77 -22.64 -0.50
N LYS A 247 16.58 -23.97 -0.41
CA LYS A 247 15.93 -24.77 -1.46
C LYS A 247 14.97 -25.75 -0.84
N TYR A 248 13.70 -25.65 -1.20
CA TYR A 248 12.70 -26.60 -0.72
C TYR A 248 12.94 -27.99 -1.33
N LYS A 249 12.92 -29.01 -0.46
CA LYS A 249 12.97 -30.43 -0.80
C LYS A 249 11.95 -31.15 0.11
N PRO A 250 11.01 -31.93 -0.44
CA PRO A 250 9.98 -32.62 0.32
C PRO A 250 10.52 -33.75 1.20
#